data_AF-B9WCF1-F1
#
_entry.id   AF-B9WCF1-F1
#
_cell.length_a   1.000
_cell.length_b   1.000
_cell.length_c   1.000
_cell.angle_alpha   90.00
_cell.angle_beta   90.00
_cell.angle_gamma   90.00
#
_symmetry.space_group_name_H-M   'P 1'
#
loop_
_entity.id
_entity.type
_entity.pdbx_description
1 polymer ?
#
loop_
_entity_poly.entity_id
_entity_poly.type
_entity_poly.pdbx_seq_one_letter_code
_entity_poly.pdbx_strand_id
1 'polypeptide(L)'
;MKLNNKQLIITLLYTLILPIVSSYQLYCKCECNIKTIINPIDKCKLCTEEYCLSKDKNLCASNEEDPDKSSAIIISCFQVESFKESFVIYSFISIVVGLMGYIGYHSYMRQ
;
A
#
# COMPACT_ATOMS: atom_id res chain seq x y z
N MET A 1 -39.91 0.11 16.02
CA MET A 1 -38.65 -0.62 16.29
C MET A 1 -37.84 0.23 17.27
N LYS A 2 -37.77 -0.15 18.56
CA LYS A 2 -37.17 0.67 19.63
C LYS A 2 -35.66 0.36 19.67
N LEU A 3 -34.86 1.07 18.88
CA LEU A 3 -33.40 0.93 18.98
C LEU A 3 -32.95 1.55 20.30
N ASN A 4 -32.39 0.74 21.18
CA ASN A 4 -31.91 1.17 22.49
C ASN A 4 -30.61 1.97 22.34
N ASN A 5 -30.40 2.99 23.17
CA ASN A 5 -29.28 3.93 23.05
C ASN A 5 -27.90 3.21 23.10
N LYS A 6 -27.83 2.09 23.83
CA LYS A 6 -26.66 1.20 23.86
C LYS A 6 -26.36 0.53 22.52
N GLN A 7 -27.38 0.07 21.80
CA GLN A 7 -27.21 -0.54 20.46
C GLN A 7 -26.74 0.51 19.46
N LEU A 8 -27.28 1.73 19.54
CA LEU A 8 -26.90 2.84 18.67
C LEU A 8 -25.44 3.27 18.88
N ILE A 9 -24.95 3.28 20.13
CA ILE A 9 -23.53 3.56 20.44
C ILE A 9 -22.62 2.47 19.88
N ILE A 10 -23.00 1.19 19.99
CA ILE A 10 -22.19 0.07 19.47
C ILE A 10 -22.13 0.12 17.94
N THR A 11 -23.25 0.36 17.26
CA THR A 11 -23.28 0.49 15.80
C THR A 11 -22.48 1.70 15.33
N LEU A 12 -22.57 2.83 16.04
CA LEU A 12 -21.86 4.06 15.69
C LEU A 12 -20.35 3.94 15.92
N LEU A 13 -19.93 3.21 16.96
CA LEU A 13 -18.52 2.88 17.22
C LEU A 13 -17.96 1.94 16.14
N TYR A 14 -18.75 0.96 15.68
CA TYR A 14 -18.35 0.04 14.61
C TYR A 14 -18.20 0.75 13.25
N THR A 15 -19.08 1.71 12.93
CA THR A 15 -18.96 2.52 11.70
C THR A 15 -17.77 3.48 11.70
N LEU A 16 -17.27 3.89 12.86
CA LEU A 16 -16.12 4.80 12.97
C LEU A 16 -14.78 4.10 12.63
N ILE A 17 -14.72 2.77 12.78
CA ILE A 17 -13.48 1.97 12.60
C ILE A 17 -13.30 1.52 11.14
N LEU A 18 -14.28 1.79 10.26
CA LEU A 18 -14.32 1.23 8.91
C LEU A 18 -13.51 1.92 7.79
N PRO A 19 -12.71 2.99 7.94
CA PRO A 19 -11.84 3.40 6.85
C PRO A 19 -10.57 2.52 6.83
N ILE A 20 -10.70 1.26 6.42
CA ILE A 20 -9.59 0.50 5.83
C ILE A 20 -9.61 0.78 4.33
N VAL A 21 -9.35 2.04 3.94
CA VAL A 21 -8.97 2.33 2.56
C VAL A 21 -7.54 1.83 2.41
N SER A 22 -7.41 0.68 1.73
CA SER A 22 -6.13 0.25 1.18
C SER A 22 -5.76 1.20 0.06
N SER A 23 -4.95 2.20 0.40
CA SER A 23 -4.23 2.97 -0.61
C SER A 23 -2.99 2.16 -0.99
N TYR A 24 -3.12 1.25 -1.96
CA TYR A 24 -1.98 0.56 -2.55
C TYR A 24 -1.07 1.61 -3.23
N GLN A 25 -0.03 2.06 -2.53
CA GLN A 25 0.94 2.99 -3.09
C GLN A 25 2.00 2.19 -3.85
N LEU A 26 1.97 2.30 -5.18
CA LEU A 26 3.03 1.78 -6.04
C LEU A 26 4.08 2.85 -6.28
N TYR A 27 5.33 2.42 -6.28
CA TYR A 27 6.48 3.28 -6.53
C TYR A 27 7.31 2.73 -7.68
N CYS A 28 7.79 3.63 -8.52
CA CYS A 28 8.72 3.34 -9.60
C CYS A 28 10.10 3.83 -9.17
N LYS A 29 11.06 2.91 -9.02
CA LYS A 29 12.48 3.21 -8.81
C LYS A 29 13.17 3.18 -10.17
N CYS A 30 13.80 4.29 -10.55
CA CYS A 30 14.71 4.34 -11.68
C CYS A 30 16.13 4.53 -11.16
N GLU A 31 17.04 3.63 -11.52
CA GLU A 31 18.44 3.67 -11.12
C GLU A 31 19.34 3.75 -12.35
N CYS A 32 20.20 4.77 -12.37
CA CYS A 32 21.20 4.95 -13.42
C CYS A 32 22.53 5.41 -12.81
N ASN A 33 23.53 4.52 -12.85
CA ASN A 33 24.87 4.70 -12.30
C ASN A 33 24.87 5.05 -10.78
N ILE A 34 24.79 6.33 -10.43
CA ILE A 34 24.79 6.86 -9.05
C ILE A 34 23.48 7.59 -8.70
N LYS A 35 22.65 7.88 -9.71
CA LYS A 35 21.40 8.62 -9.53
C LYS A 35 20.24 7.63 -9.38
N THR A 36 19.49 7.82 -8.31
CA THR A 36 18.26 7.07 -8.05
C THR A 36 17.10 8.06 -7.89
N ILE A 37 15.99 7.78 -8.56
CA ILE A 37 14.72 8.50 -8.36
C ILE A 37 13.63 7.51 -8.02
N ILE A 38 12.74 7.94 -7.12
CA ILE A 38 11.58 7.16 -6.68
C ILE A 38 10.36 8.05 -6.81
N ASN A 39 9.41 7.62 -7.64
CA ASN A 39 8.18 8.37 -7.89
C ASN A 39 6.94 7.48 -7.69
N PRO A 40 5.86 8.02 -7.10
CA PRO A 40 4.60 7.29 -7.00
C PRO A 40 3.97 7.13 -8.39
N ILE A 41 3.37 5.96 -8.63
CA ILE A 41 2.70 5.62 -9.89
C ILE A 41 1.41 4.85 -9.61
N ASP A 42 0.43 4.93 -10.52
CA ASP A 42 -0.83 4.19 -10.37
C ASP A 42 -0.76 2.74 -10.86
N LYS A 43 0.17 2.44 -11.78
CA LYS A 43 0.31 1.11 -12.41
C LYS A 43 1.77 0.83 -12.75
N CYS A 44 2.29 -0.36 -12.42
CA CYS A 44 3.66 -0.73 -12.80
C CYS A 44 3.93 -0.66 -14.30
N LYS A 45 2.91 -0.84 -15.14
CA LYS A 45 3.03 -0.72 -16.61
C LYS A 45 3.39 0.70 -17.08
N LEU A 46 3.23 1.72 -16.21
CA LEU A 46 3.65 3.10 -16.45
C LEU A 46 5.12 3.33 -16.09
N CYS A 47 5.73 2.45 -15.29
CA CYS A 47 7.15 2.48 -14.94
C CYS A 47 7.95 1.96 -16.14
N THR A 48 8.29 2.87 -17.05
CA THR A 48 9.03 2.61 -18.29
C THR A 48 10.24 3.54 -18.36
N GLU A 49 11.18 3.22 -19.24
CA GLU A 49 12.39 4.01 -19.46
C GLU A 49 12.03 5.46 -19.84
N GLU A 50 11.05 5.62 -20.74
CA GLU A 50 10.52 6.91 -21.16
C GLU A 50 9.93 7.71 -19.97
N TYR A 51 9.26 7.05 -19.03
CA TYR A 51 8.75 7.71 -17.82
C TYR A 51 9.89 8.22 -16.93
N CYS A 52 10.94 7.41 -16.73
CA CYS A 52 12.12 7.82 -15.96
C CYS A 52 12.84 9.03 -16.60
N LEU A 53 13.06 8.99 -17.93
CA LEU A 53 13.64 10.13 -18.67
C LEU A 53 12.73 11.35 -18.69
N SER A 54 11.41 11.17 -18.66
CA SER A 54 10.46 12.30 -18.61
C SER A 54 10.54 13.06 -17.29
N LYS A 55 10.89 12.38 -16.19
CA LYS A 55 11.06 12.99 -14.87
C LYS A 55 12.40 13.68 -14.72
N ASP A 56 13.47 13.07 -15.23
CA ASP A 56 14.78 13.70 -15.25
C ASP A 56 15.53 13.32 -16.54
N LYS A 57 15.63 14.27 -17.46
CA LYS A 57 16.32 14.08 -18.74
C LYS A 57 17.83 13.91 -18.57
N ASN A 58 18.38 14.24 -17.40
CA ASN A 58 19.81 14.12 -17.07
C ASN A 58 20.09 12.93 -16.14
N LEU A 59 19.14 12.00 -15.96
CA LEU A 59 19.33 10.85 -15.07
C LEU A 59 20.54 9.99 -15.46
N CYS A 60 20.82 9.93 -16.77
CA CYS A 60 21.93 9.20 -17.36
C CYS A 60 22.82 10.08 -18.24
N ALA A 61 22.83 11.41 -18.04
CA ALA A 61 23.71 12.29 -18.80
C ALA A 61 25.16 11.87 -18.57
N SER A 62 25.84 11.51 -19.66
CA SER A 62 27.14 10.84 -19.74
C SER A 62 28.15 11.32 -18.71
N ASN A 63 28.56 10.41 -17.82
CA ASN A 63 29.92 10.47 -17.30
C ASN A 63 30.79 9.77 -18.36
N GLU A 64 31.70 10.52 -18.97
CA GLU A 64 32.47 10.20 -20.19
C GLU A 64 33.50 9.06 -20.05
N GLU A 65 33.42 8.19 -19.05
CA GLU A 65 34.52 7.25 -18.73
C GLU A 65 34.30 5.78 -19.10
N ASP A 66 33.09 5.34 -19.52
CA ASP A 66 32.87 3.94 -19.92
C ASP A 66 31.84 3.79 -21.06
N PRO A 67 32.28 3.74 -22.33
CA PRO A 67 31.40 3.61 -23.52
C PRO A 67 30.81 2.20 -23.74
N ASP A 68 31.22 1.19 -22.97
CA ASP A 68 30.76 -0.20 -23.10
C ASP A 68 29.61 -0.59 -22.15
N LYS A 69 29.26 0.30 -21.20
CA LYS A 69 28.06 0.12 -20.37
C LYS A 69 26.94 0.96 -20.94
N SER A 70 26.39 0.48 -22.05
CA SER A 70 25.10 0.91 -22.59
C SER A 70 24.12 1.11 -21.43
N SER A 71 23.87 2.37 -21.07
CA SER A 71 22.57 2.95 -20.67
C SER A 71 21.55 1.98 -20.06
N ALA A 72 21.98 1.11 -19.15
CA ALA A 72 21.12 0.11 -18.56
C ALA A 72 20.39 0.77 -17.40
N ILE A 73 19.32 1.50 -17.71
CA ILE A 73 18.42 2.06 -16.70
C ILE A 73 17.76 0.87 -16.02
N ILE A 74 18.07 0.66 -14.74
CA ILE A 74 17.47 -0.40 -13.95
C ILE A 74 16.14 0.13 -13.44
N ILE A 75 15.06 -0.37 -14.05
CA ILE A 75 13.69 -0.02 -13.70
C ILE A 75 13.17 -1.07 -12.73
N SER A 76 12.76 -0.65 -11.54
CA SER A 76 12.16 -1.52 -10.54
C SER A 76 10.84 -0.92 -10.07
N CYS A 77 9.72 -1.60 -10.34
CA CYS A 77 8.44 -1.27 -9.72
C CYS A 77 8.34 -2.00 -8.38
N PHE A 78 8.10 -1.26 -7.29
CA PHE A 78 7.85 -1.86 -5.98
C PHE A 78 6.52 -1.35 -5.41
N GLN A 79 5.71 -2.29 -4.93
CA GLN A 79 4.57 -1.98 -4.08
C GLN A 79 5.08 -2.01 -2.65
N VAL A 80 4.94 -0.90 -1.91
CA VAL A 80 5.28 -0.88 -0.48
C VAL A 80 4.43 -1.88 0.30
N GLU A 81 3.19 -2.11 -0.13
CA GLU A 81 2.35 -3.15 0.43
C GLU A 81 2.62 -4.49 -0.27
N SER A 82 3.49 -5.32 0.32
CA SER A 82 3.58 -6.73 -0.06
C SER A 82 2.30 -7.44 0.35
N PHE A 83 1.61 -8.11 -0.58
CA PHE A 83 0.40 -8.90 -0.30
C PHE A 83 0.57 -9.86 0.90
N LYS A 84 1.80 -10.35 1.11
CA LYS A 84 2.15 -11.20 2.27
C LYS A 84 2.01 -10.48 3.60
N GLU A 85 2.45 -9.23 3.70
CA GLU A 85 2.40 -8.45 4.94
C GLU A 85 0.97 -7.99 5.23
N SER A 86 0.28 -7.52 4.19
CA SER A 86 -1.12 -7.12 4.28
C SER A 86 -2.01 -8.30 4.73
N PHE A 87 -1.81 -9.51 4.19
CA PHE A 87 -2.55 -10.72 4.60
C PHE A 87 -2.38 -11.06 6.10
N VAL A 88 -1.16 -10.94 6.63
CA VAL A 88 -0.90 -11.19 8.06
C VAL A 88 -1.68 -10.22 8.94
N ILE A 89 -1.70 -8.93 8.57
CA ILE A 89 -2.41 -7.88 9.29
C ILE A 89 -3.93 -8.14 9.25
N TYR A 90 -4.50 -8.41 8.08
CA TYR A 90 -5.93 -8.70 7.94
C TYR A 90 -6.36 -9.96 8.71
N SER A 91 -5.51 -10.99 8.73
CA SER A 91 -5.75 -12.21 9.51
C SER A 91 -5.84 -11.90 11.00
N PHE A 92 -4.88 -11.14 11.53
CA PHE A 92 -4.86 -10.74 12.94
C PHE A 92 -6.10 -9.90 13.31
N ILE A 93 -6.45 -8.90 12.50
CA ILE A 93 -7.65 -8.06 12.71
C ILE A 93 -8.91 -8.92 12.72
N SER A 94 -9.05 -9.84 11.75
CA SER A 94 -10.23 -10.72 11.64
C SER A 94 -10.39 -11.60 12.88
N ILE A 95 -9.29 -12.11 13.44
CA ILE A 95 -9.31 -12.90 14.67
C ILE A 95 -9.77 -12.04 15.86
N VAL A 96 -9.20 -10.86 16.04
CA VAL A 96 -9.54 -9.96 17.17
C VAL A 96 -11.01 -9.52 17.09
N VAL A 97 -11.47 -9.10 15.91
CA VAL A 97 -12.87 -8.72 15.67
C VAL A 97 -13.79 -9.92 15.89
N GLY A 98 -13.39 -11.11 15.45
CA GLY A 98 -14.12 -12.35 15.69
C GLY A 98 -14.27 -12.67 17.19
N LEU A 99 -13.20 -12.54 17.98
CA LEU A 99 -13.27 -12.75 19.43
C LEU A 99 -14.13 -11.70 20.12
N MET A 100 -13.96 -10.41 19.79
CA MET A 100 -14.80 -9.35 20.36
C MET A 100 -16.28 -9.55 20.01
N GLY A 101 -16.57 -9.89 18.75
CA GLY A 101 -17.91 -10.19 18.29
C GLY A 101 -18.52 -11.40 19.01
N TYR A 102 -17.74 -12.47 19.20
CA TYR A 102 -18.19 -13.68 19.92
C TYR A 102 -18.56 -13.37 21.38
N ILE A 103 -17.70 -12.65 22.11
CA ILE A 103 -17.95 -12.28 23.50
C ILE A 103 -19.16 -11.34 23.59
N GLY A 104 -19.26 -10.35 22.70
CA GLY A 104 -20.40 -9.44 22.65
C GLY A 104 -21.71 -10.15 22.38
N TYR A 105 -21.74 -11.06 21.38
CA TYR A 105 -22.91 -11.85 21.04
C TYR A 105 -23.32 -12.81 22.17
N HIS A 106 -22.36 -13.53 22.74
CA HIS A 106 -22.60 -14.46 23.84
C HIS A 106 -23.06 -13.73 25.12
N SER A 107 -22.52 -12.54 25.41
CA SER A 107 -22.98 -11.70 26.51
C SER A 107 -24.39 -11.16 26.28
N TYR A 108 -24.75 -10.84 25.04
CA TYR A 108 -26.10 -10.39 24.68
C TYR A 108 -27.13 -11.51 24.80
N MET A 109 -26.81 -12.73 24.34
CA MET A 109 -27.69 -13.90 24.42
C MET A 109 -27.89 -14.43 25.85
N ARG A 110 -26.99 -14.11 26.78
CA ARG A 110 -27.08 -14.52 28.19
C ARG A 110 -27.89 -13.52 29.03
N GLN A 111 -28.20 -12.34 28.49
CA GLN A 111 -28.94 -11.27 29.15
C GLN A 111 -30.42 -11.30 28.77
#